data_AF-A0A936W652-F1
#
_entry.id   AF-A0A936W652-F1
#
_cell.length_a   1.000
_cell.length_b   1.000
_cell.length_c   1.000
_cell.angle_alpha   90.00
_cell.angle_beta   90.00
_cell.angle_gamma   90.00
#
_symmetry.space_group_name_H-M   'P 1'
#
loop_
_entity.id
_entity.type
_entity.pdbx_description
1 polymer ?
#
loop_
_entity_poly.entity_id
_entity_poly.type
_entity_poly.pdbx_seq_one_letter_code
_entity_poly.pdbx_strand_id
1 'polypeptide(L)'
;MTIQSKMELADFNAGNFLESDSTFLLTGDFVTDISVGESTIEGYINGDSVSIHFGSAEYLLDSMNLAGLLSPDSSRINYQADDAIIDIASNFDLLASQEMLQTWAKSVLNSPDSLIQAAGTRALSIDLQLTSPGIFHVLGMDVTDFDTLFVSGAIDEQKQTADLIASTHHFIGYGISLDSFYTQAAANGGVITAAMDADNVFYATTDIGHIGVELHTIKDTVAANLVLSRDTAAYLDFHTRLLPMRDGMQVYPDALDVYGMKYQFAWNDPVFVSDSSVVFDQLLITHEDMQLSLDGDLNAFDISFDNIDLTKLNQFYFHDSTVITNGHLHGMISYVRDEQLDLKANVDSLSLYHSAPVAITATAVKEGNEVPFNFLLTNTSNKISAEGKYAMDQREIDGSVIVDIHDLALFSFLVEDILKEMHGSMQGEAKIKGPIAKPDVKGQVRFIDAGFTTADPSLIINIKDDVIYLDTSGLSFKDFTVYDESQHPLTISGHLDIADFPAYAYDLQINTDEYTLINTPESSTHQLKGLLDIGADVTLKGNAKDTYVKANIDINDITSLIYVVADDDIGLLNTEGIIEFVDPSQLFDSTHLEKIRQLLRFPGGDLTGFQSYLYD
;
A
#
# COMPACT_ATOMS: atom_id res chain seq x y z
N MET A 1 32.64 52.34 13.71
CA MET A 1 33.79 51.92 14.55
C MET A 1 34.34 50.67 13.90
N THR A 2 35.39 50.75 13.09
CA THR A 2 35.92 49.58 12.37
C THR A 2 36.67 48.70 13.34
N ILE A 3 36.04 47.62 13.79
CA ILE A 3 36.72 46.55 14.53
C ILE A 3 37.25 45.59 13.48
N GLN A 4 38.54 45.67 13.17
CA GLN A 4 39.25 44.62 12.44
C GLN A 4 39.83 43.66 13.47
N SER A 5 39.29 42.45 13.55
CA SER A 5 39.78 41.42 14.46
C SER A 5 40.12 40.17 13.68
N LYS A 6 41.41 39.87 13.56
CA LYS A 6 41.87 38.52 13.24
C LYS A 6 41.76 37.69 14.51
N MET A 7 40.68 36.92 14.66
CA MET A 7 40.45 36.07 15.83
C MET A 7 40.61 34.61 15.42
N GLU A 8 41.50 33.90 16.12
CA GLU A 8 41.50 32.43 16.19
C GLU A 8 40.60 32.06 17.37
N LEU A 9 39.42 31.51 17.09
CA LEU A 9 38.43 31.11 18.09
C LEU A 9 38.24 29.61 18.01
N ALA A 10 38.27 28.91 19.15
CA ALA A 10 37.93 27.49 19.22
C ALA A 10 36.41 27.25 19.13
N ASP A 11 35.62 28.22 19.60
CA ASP A 11 34.16 28.20 19.61
C ASP A 11 33.60 29.53 19.07
N PHE A 12 32.68 29.46 18.11
CA PHE A 12 31.95 30.58 17.53
C PHE A 12 30.44 30.36 17.66
N ASN A 13 29.78 31.21 18.47
CA ASN A 13 28.32 31.16 18.62
C ASN A 13 27.66 32.04 17.54
N ALA A 14 27.26 31.40 16.44
CA ALA A 14 26.60 32.06 15.33
C ALA A 14 25.15 32.51 15.66
N GLY A 15 24.48 31.88 16.63
CA GLY A 15 23.14 32.27 17.07
C GLY A 15 23.03 33.74 17.53
N ASN A 16 24.06 34.25 18.20
CA ASN A 16 24.12 35.64 18.64
C ASN A 16 24.19 36.67 17.49
N PHE A 17 24.67 36.29 16.30
CA PHE A 17 24.73 37.15 15.12
C PHE A 17 23.43 37.18 14.33
N LEU A 18 22.60 36.14 14.46
CA LEU A 18 21.34 35.97 13.73
C LEU A 18 20.11 36.37 14.55
N GLU A 19 20.31 36.94 15.75
CA GLU A 19 19.24 37.21 16.74
C GLU A 19 18.38 35.96 17.04
N SER A 20 18.92 34.76 16.85
CA SER A 20 18.25 33.48 17.05
C SER A 20 18.69 32.81 18.35
N ASP A 21 17.96 31.79 18.79
CA ASP A 21 18.22 31.08 20.06
C ASP A 21 19.68 30.56 20.14
N SER A 22 20.21 30.51 21.36
CA SER A 22 21.64 30.34 21.71
C SER A 22 22.25 28.96 21.38
N THR A 23 21.54 28.12 20.62
CA THR A 23 21.78 26.69 20.44
C THR A 23 22.52 26.30 19.16
N PHE A 24 22.81 27.25 18.27
CA PHE A 24 23.60 27.01 17.06
C PHE A 24 25.07 27.40 17.30
N LEU A 25 25.93 26.39 17.46
CA LEU A 25 27.35 26.55 17.78
C LEU A 25 28.21 25.97 16.67
N LEU A 26 29.19 26.76 16.21
CA LEU A 26 30.23 26.34 15.30
C LEU A 26 31.54 26.22 16.08
N THR A 27 32.17 25.06 16.09
CA THR A 27 33.50 24.85 16.69
C THR A 27 34.48 24.41 15.61
N GLY A 28 35.77 24.71 15.77
CA GLY A 28 36.77 24.43 14.74
C GLY A 28 37.89 25.46 14.70
N ASP A 29 38.82 25.31 13.75
CA ASP A 29 39.95 26.23 13.57
C ASP A 29 39.55 27.34 12.60
N PHE A 30 39.09 28.48 13.13
CA PHE A 30 38.62 29.60 12.31
C PHE A 30 39.65 30.72 12.12
N VAL A 31 39.79 31.19 10.89
CA VAL A 31 40.44 32.44 10.51
C VAL A 31 39.38 33.42 10.00
N THR A 32 39.23 34.53 10.71
CA THR A 32 38.22 35.55 10.42
C THR A 32 38.84 36.91 10.12
N ASP A 33 38.24 37.66 9.19
CA ASP A 33 38.43 39.11 9.04
C ASP A 33 37.07 39.73 8.78
N ILE A 34 36.50 40.36 9.81
CA ILE A 34 35.16 40.94 9.78
C ILE A 34 35.29 42.42 10.12
N SER A 35 34.68 43.26 9.29
CA SER A 35 34.58 44.70 9.46
C SER A 35 33.11 45.09 9.62
N VAL A 36 32.77 45.62 10.81
CA VAL A 36 31.43 46.12 11.13
C VAL A 36 31.42 47.65 11.07
N GLY A 37 30.66 48.21 10.13
CA GLY A 37 30.37 49.63 9.97
C GLY A 37 29.10 50.06 10.71
N GLU A 38 28.59 51.27 10.43
CA GLU A 38 27.31 51.73 11.03
C GLU A 38 26.10 50.97 10.49
N SER A 39 26.14 50.57 9.21
CA SER A 39 25.06 49.85 8.51
C SER A 39 25.61 48.80 7.55
N THR A 40 26.88 48.42 7.67
CA THR A 40 27.53 47.48 6.75
C THR A 40 28.28 46.43 7.54
N ILE A 41 28.16 45.16 7.16
CA ILE A 41 29.01 44.07 7.67
C ILE A 41 29.70 43.47 6.46
N GLU A 42 31.02 43.48 6.44
CA GLU A 42 31.81 42.84 5.37
C GLU A 42 32.89 41.97 6.00
N GLY A 43 33.11 40.78 5.45
CA GLY A 43 34.19 39.94 5.92
C GLY A 43 34.17 38.53 5.38
N TYR A 44 35.10 37.74 5.90
CA TYR A 44 35.15 36.31 5.63
C TYR A 44 35.45 35.50 6.90
N ILE A 45 35.04 34.24 6.87
CA ILE A 45 35.30 33.19 7.85
C ILE A 45 35.80 31.97 7.07
N ASN A 46 37.04 31.57 7.33
CA ASN A 46 37.57 30.29 6.84
C ASN A 46 37.71 29.38 8.05
N GLY A 47 37.12 28.19 8.00
CA GLY A 47 37.22 27.18 9.05
C GLY A 47 37.81 25.89 8.51
N ASP A 48 38.72 25.28 9.27
CA ASP A 48 39.17 23.90 9.06
C ASP A 48 38.63 23.01 10.18
N SER A 49 38.22 21.77 9.87
CA SER A 49 37.65 20.81 10.82
C SER A 49 36.48 21.39 11.63
N VAL A 50 35.47 21.89 10.92
CA VAL A 50 34.33 22.60 11.52
C VAL A 50 33.29 21.61 12.02
N SER A 51 32.84 21.77 13.26
CA SER A 51 31.71 21.04 13.83
C SER A 51 30.53 21.98 14.09
N ILE A 52 29.39 21.66 13.48
CA ILE A 52 28.13 22.37 13.60
C ILE A 52 27.25 21.64 14.61
N HIS A 53 26.86 22.35 15.67
CA HIS A 53 25.95 21.84 16.68
C HIS A 53 24.63 22.59 16.65
N PHE A 54 23.53 21.84 16.63
CA PHE A 54 22.19 22.38 16.85
C PHE A 54 21.44 21.49 17.84
N GLY A 55 21.28 21.97 19.09
CA GLY A 55 20.73 21.15 20.16
C GLY A 55 21.64 19.96 20.49
N SER A 56 21.19 18.73 20.22
CA SER A 56 21.98 17.49 20.39
C SER A 56 22.54 16.93 19.08
N ALA A 57 22.21 17.53 17.93
CA ALA A 57 22.74 17.11 16.64
C ALA A 57 24.12 17.74 16.42
N GLU A 58 25.05 16.94 15.90
CA GLU A 58 26.40 17.36 15.52
C GLU A 58 26.63 16.96 14.05
N TYR A 59 27.26 17.85 13.28
CA TYR A 59 27.66 17.59 11.91
C TYR A 59 29.03 18.19 11.61
N LEU A 60 29.86 17.43 10.90
CA LEU A 60 31.27 17.76 10.69
C LEU A 60 31.50 18.15 9.23
N LEU A 61 32.30 19.18 9.03
CA LEU A 61 32.78 19.67 7.75
C LEU A 61 34.32 19.65 7.76
N ASP A 62 34.93 19.19 6.68
CA ASP A 62 36.39 19.22 6.55
C ASP A 62 36.91 20.66 6.47
N SER A 63 36.21 21.50 5.70
CA SER A 63 36.55 22.91 5.54
C SER A 63 35.33 23.73 5.16
N MET A 64 35.30 24.99 5.60
CA MET A 64 34.23 25.93 5.32
C MET A 64 34.81 27.29 4.96
N ASN A 65 34.33 27.88 3.87
CA ASN A 65 34.60 29.26 3.47
C ASN A 65 33.27 30.01 3.42
N LEU A 66 33.17 31.09 4.18
CA LEU A 66 32.03 32.00 4.15
C LEU A 66 32.55 33.41 3.94
N ALA A 67 32.19 34.05 2.84
CA ALA A 67 32.42 35.47 2.58
C ALA A 67 31.09 36.19 2.49
N GLY A 68 30.99 37.36 3.11
CA GLY A 68 29.74 38.11 3.20
C GLY A 68 29.95 39.62 3.10
N LEU A 69 29.04 40.27 2.40
CA LEU A 69 28.78 41.70 2.46
C LEU A 69 27.29 41.84 2.77
N LEU A 70 26.92 42.51 3.85
CA LEU A 70 25.54 42.85 4.19
C LEU A 70 25.45 44.36 4.29
N SER A 71 24.59 44.97 3.49
CA SER A 71 24.32 46.41 3.55
C SER A 71 22.90 46.73 3.05
N PRO A 72 22.34 47.90 3.44
CA PRO A 72 21.03 48.34 2.98
C PRO A 72 20.82 48.36 1.46
N ASP A 73 21.89 48.58 0.68
CA ASP A 73 21.82 48.81 -0.77
C ASP A 73 22.44 47.65 -1.60
N SER A 74 23.16 46.72 -0.96
CA SER A 74 23.80 45.59 -1.62
C SER A 74 24.22 44.54 -0.60
N SER A 75 23.77 43.30 -0.78
CA SER A 75 24.23 42.19 0.02
C SER A 75 24.68 41.03 -0.85
N ARG A 76 25.70 40.29 -0.40
CA ARG A 76 26.20 39.09 -1.04
C ARG A 76 26.69 38.12 0.02
N ILE A 77 26.31 36.85 -0.11
CA ILE A 77 26.85 35.75 0.69
C ILE A 77 27.42 34.73 -0.29
N ASN A 78 28.66 34.32 -0.07
CA ASN A 78 29.27 33.20 -0.77
C ASN A 78 29.72 32.20 0.29
N TYR A 79 29.15 31.01 0.26
CA TYR A 79 29.47 29.90 1.14
C TYR A 79 29.95 28.74 0.30
N GLN A 80 31.06 28.14 0.71
CA GLN A 80 31.62 26.97 0.07
C GLN A 80 32.19 26.05 1.13
N ALA A 81 31.67 24.82 1.17
CA ALA A 81 32.15 23.73 1.99
C ALA A 81 32.14 22.43 1.17
N ASP A 82 32.52 21.33 1.80
CA ASP A 82 32.48 19.97 1.25
C ASP A 82 31.05 19.47 0.98
N ASP A 83 30.06 20.02 1.69
CA ASP A 83 28.66 19.63 1.60
C ASP A 83 27.77 20.58 0.78
N ALA A 84 28.23 21.81 0.56
CA ALA A 84 27.42 22.82 -0.11
C ALA A 84 28.22 23.97 -0.75
N ILE A 85 27.70 24.48 -1.86
CA ILE A 85 28.10 25.75 -2.48
C ILE A 85 26.85 26.61 -2.54
N ILE A 86 26.89 27.81 -1.96
CA ILE A 86 25.75 28.72 -1.88
C ILE A 86 26.21 30.13 -2.24
N ASP A 87 25.61 30.70 -3.28
CA ASP A 87 25.80 32.06 -3.72
C ASP A 87 24.48 32.81 -3.62
N ILE A 88 24.42 33.83 -2.77
CA ILE A 88 23.26 34.70 -2.61
C ILE A 88 23.69 36.12 -2.93
N ALA A 89 22.92 36.84 -3.73
CA ALA A 89 23.16 38.26 -4.00
C ALA A 89 21.84 39.04 -4.02
N SER A 90 21.85 40.23 -3.45
CA SER A 90 20.72 41.15 -3.47
C SER A 90 21.17 42.61 -3.58
N ASN A 91 20.30 43.48 -4.08
CA ASN A 91 20.50 44.94 -4.08
C ASN A 91 19.83 45.65 -2.88
N PHE A 92 19.64 44.91 -1.79
CA PHE A 92 19.02 45.37 -0.55
C PHE A 92 19.58 44.57 0.64
N ASP A 93 19.20 44.94 1.86
CA ASP A 93 19.56 44.18 3.07
C ASP A 93 18.96 42.75 3.04
N LEU A 94 19.81 41.73 3.02
CA LEU A 94 19.37 40.34 2.92
C LEU A 94 18.49 39.90 4.11
N LEU A 95 18.58 40.55 5.27
CA LEU A 95 17.69 40.27 6.40
C LEU A 95 16.23 40.63 6.10
N ALA A 96 15.98 41.53 5.14
CA ALA A 96 14.63 41.86 4.68
C ALA A 96 14.08 40.89 3.62
N SER A 97 14.87 39.87 3.22
CA SER A 97 14.46 38.89 2.19
C SER A 97 13.25 38.07 2.62
N GLN A 98 13.11 37.76 3.91
CA GLN A 98 11.97 37.01 4.44
C GLN A 98 10.65 37.77 4.21
N GLU A 99 10.62 39.07 4.51
CA GLU A 99 9.46 39.93 4.27
C GLU A 99 9.13 40.01 2.77
N MET A 100 10.16 40.17 1.93
CA MET A 100 10.02 40.20 0.47
C MET A 100 9.40 38.90 -0.06
N LEU A 101 9.95 37.75 0.30
CA LEU A 101 9.46 36.43 -0.13
C LEU A 101 8.04 36.16 0.36
N GLN A 102 7.71 36.51 1.61
CA GLN A 102 6.35 36.34 2.13
C GLN A 102 5.34 37.25 1.40
N THR A 103 5.72 38.50 1.12
CA THR A 103 4.87 39.45 0.41
C THR A 103 4.67 39.02 -1.04
N TRP A 104 5.73 38.55 -1.68
CA TRP A 104 5.70 38.04 -3.04
C TRP A 104 4.87 36.75 -3.15
N ALA A 105 5.09 35.76 -2.27
CA ALA A 105 4.29 34.53 -2.27
C ALA A 105 2.80 34.82 -2.07
N LYS A 106 2.45 35.73 -1.15
CA LYS A 106 1.04 36.14 -0.94
C LYS A 106 0.46 36.90 -2.13
N SER A 107 1.24 37.72 -2.84
CA SER A 107 0.73 38.44 -4.01
C SER A 107 0.51 37.49 -5.19
N VAL A 108 1.44 36.56 -5.42
CA VAL A 108 1.37 35.51 -6.44
C VAL A 108 0.17 34.57 -6.21
N LEU A 109 -0.05 34.10 -4.98
CA LEU A 109 -1.06 33.10 -4.65
C LEU A 109 -2.49 33.66 -4.56
N ASN A 110 -2.67 34.92 -4.09
CA ASN A 110 -4.01 35.45 -3.81
C ASN A 110 -4.66 36.19 -4.99
N SER A 111 -3.86 36.79 -5.88
CA SER A 111 -4.35 37.34 -7.16
C SER A 111 -3.14 37.70 -8.03
N PRO A 112 -2.94 37.05 -9.18
CA PRO A 112 -1.84 37.34 -10.11
C PRO A 112 -1.80 38.81 -10.56
N ASP A 113 -2.95 39.50 -10.58
CA ASP A 113 -3.04 40.94 -10.85
C ASP A 113 -2.38 41.82 -9.75
N SER A 114 -2.14 41.26 -8.56
CA SER A 114 -1.43 41.94 -7.45
C SER A 114 0.05 42.16 -7.77
N LEU A 115 0.63 41.39 -8.71
CA LEU A 115 1.99 41.60 -9.20
C LEU A 115 2.14 42.95 -9.92
N ILE A 116 1.03 43.59 -10.32
CA ILE A 116 1.01 44.87 -11.02
C ILE A 116 1.22 46.07 -10.07
N GLN A 117 1.12 45.89 -8.74
CA GLN A 117 1.17 47.02 -7.78
C GLN A 117 2.50 47.21 -7.02
N ALA A 118 3.40 46.22 -7.00
CA ALA A 118 4.66 46.36 -6.26
C ALA A 118 5.69 47.17 -7.06
N ALA A 119 5.68 48.49 -6.91
CA ALA A 119 6.72 49.40 -7.41
C ALA A 119 7.99 49.33 -6.53
N GLY A 120 8.50 48.12 -6.31
CA GLY A 120 9.75 47.88 -5.62
C GLY A 120 10.94 47.91 -6.59
N THR A 121 12.14 48.09 -6.06
CA THR A 121 13.40 48.02 -6.84
C THR A 121 14.27 46.86 -6.37
N ARG A 122 13.77 45.97 -5.51
CA ARG A 122 14.57 44.90 -4.92
C ARG A 122 14.77 43.77 -5.92
N ALA A 123 15.98 43.21 -5.91
CA ALA A 123 16.38 42.05 -6.67
C ALA A 123 17.17 41.10 -5.77
N LEU A 124 16.92 39.81 -5.90
CA LEU A 124 17.55 38.71 -5.17
C LEU A 124 17.89 37.59 -6.16
N SER A 125 19.07 37.00 -6.06
CA SER A 125 19.45 35.77 -6.75
C SER A 125 20.08 34.79 -5.76
N ILE A 126 19.76 33.51 -5.90
CA ILE A 126 20.24 32.40 -5.09
C ILE A 126 20.66 31.28 -6.03
N ASP A 127 21.90 30.82 -5.91
CA ASP A 127 22.40 29.59 -6.52
C ASP A 127 22.91 28.69 -5.39
N LEU A 128 22.44 27.46 -5.33
CA LEU A 128 22.70 26.52 -4.26
C LEU A 128 22.93 25.14 -4.84
N GLN A 129 24.01 24.50 -4.41
CA GLN A 129 24.36 23.13 -4.71
C GLN A 129 24.62 22.43 -3.38
N LEU A 130 23.82 21.42 -3.03
CA LEU A 130 24.03 20.58 -1.85
C LEU A 130 24.44 19.19 -2.29
N THR A 131 25.39 18.59 -1.59
CA THR A 131 25.96 17.26 -1.89
C THR A 131 25.83 16.27 -0.74
N SER A 132 25.28 16.70 0.41
CA SER A 132 25.16 15.86 1.61
C SER A 132 23.88 16.16 2.41
N PRO A 133 23.25 15.13 3.01
CA PRO A 133 22.07 15.26 3.86
C PRO A 133 22.35 15.71 5.28
N GLY A 134 23.61 15.79 5.70
CA GLY A 134 23.96 16.09 7.08
C GLY A 134 23.35 17.40 7.60
N ILE A 135 23.30 18.44 6.77
CA ILE A 135 22.67 19.71 7.13
C ILE A 135 21.16 19.59 7.40
N PHE A 136 20.46 18.72 6.68
CA PHE A 136 19.03 18.45 6.89
C PHE A 136 18.79 17.75 8.24
N HIS A 137 19.62 16.75 8.57
CA HIS A 137 19.54 16.07 9.86
C HIS A 137 19.79 17.01 11.05
N VAL A 138 20.73 17.95 10.92
CA VAL A 138 20.97 19.00 11.94
C VAL A 138 19.73 19.87 12.15
N LEU A 139 18.96 20.11 11.09
CA LEU A 139 17.70 20.85 11.13
C LEU A 139 16.48 20.00 11.54
N GLY A 140 16.67 18.72 11.86
CA GLY A 140 15.59 17.80 12.24
C GLY A 140 14.72 17.35 11.06
N MET A 141 15.25 17.42 9.84
CA MET A 141 14.57 17.01 8.61
C MET A 141 14.91 15.55 8.28
N ASP A 142 13.90 14.81 7.83
CA ASP A 142 13.99 13.37 7.52
C ASP A 142 14.43 13.14 6.06
N VAL A 143 15.68 13.50 5.76
CA VAL A 143 16.30 13.31 4.44
C VAL A 143 17.42 12.30 4.58
N THR A 144 17.19 11.07 4.13
CA THR A 144 18.14 9.96 4.30
C THR A 144 19.32 10.07 3.34
N ASP A 145 19.04 10.28 2.05
CA ASP A 145 20.06 10.33 1.00
C ASP A 145 19.57 11.12 -0.21
N PHE A 146 20.49 11.69 -0.98
CA PHE A 146 20.22 12.29 -2.29
C PHE A 146 21.53 12.49 -3.04
N ASP A 147 21.43 12.60 -4.37
CA ASP A 147 22.56 12.99 -5.22
C ASP A 147 22.88 14.49 -5.02
N THR A 148 23.45 15.18 -6.00
CA THR A 148 23.58 16.64 -5.87
C THR A 148 22.23 17.32 -6.07
N LEU A 149 21.75 18.06 -5.08
CA LEU A 149 20.60 18.95 -5.19
C LEU A 149 21.07 20.32 -5.70
N PHE A 150 20.61 20.69 -6.89
CA PHE A 150 20.78 22.03 -7.43
C PHE A 150 19.51 22.83 -7.20
N VAL A 151 19.64 24.07 -6.75
CA VAL A 151 18.57 25.06 -6.67
C VAL A 151 19.12 26.39 -7.19
N SER A 152 18.48 26.96 -8.19
CA SER A 152 18.80 28.30 -8.70
C SER A 152 17.50 29.09 -8.76
N GLY A 153 17.53 30.35 -8.34
CA GLY A 153 16.37 31.20 -8.46
C GLY A 153 16.68 32.67 -8.33
N ALA A 154 15.86 33.49 -8.96
CA ALA A 154 15.97 34.93 -8.92
C ALA A 154 14.59 35.59 -8.81
N ILE A 155 14.54 36.76 -8.19
CA ILE A 155 13.36 37.63 -8.12
C ILE A 155 13.82 39.05 -8.41
N ASP A 156 13.08 39.77 -9.26
CA ASP A 156 13.31 41.18 -9.59
C ASP A 156 11.96 41.92 -9.56
N GLU A 157 11.75 42.72 -8.52
CA GLU A 157 10.50 43.48 -8.33
C GLU A 157 10.29 44.53 -9.43
N GLN A 158 11.39 45.12 -9.94
CA GLN A 158 11.31 46.16 -10.97
C GLN A 158 10.90 45.56 -12.32
N LYS A 159 11.45 44.39 -12.67
CA LYS A 159 11.08 43.65 -13.87
C LYS A 159 9.80 42.83 -13.71
N GLN A 160 9.32 42.66 -12.48
CA GLN A 160 8.21 41.77 -12.14
C GLN A 160 8.48 40.33 -12.59
N THR A 161 9.71 39.86 -12.41
CA THR A 161 10.11 38.51 -12.79
C THR A 161 10.52 37.70 -11.57
N ALA A 162 10.22 36.41 -11.59
CA ALA A 162 10.82 35.44 -10.70
C ALA A 162 11.09 34.14 -11.45
N ASP A 163 12.13 33.43 -11.06
CA ASP A 163 12.47 32.13 -11.59
C ASP A 163 13.02 31.25 -10.46
N LEU A 164 12.70 29.97 -10.53
CA LEU A 164 13.16 28.93 -9.63
C LEU A 164 13.36 27.67 -10.47
N ILE A 165 14.52 27.05 -10.36
CA ILE A 165 14.83 25.74 -10.92
C ILE A 165 15.42 24.92 -9.79
N ALA A 166 14.92 23.71 -9.60
CA ALA A 166 15.53 22.76 -8.68
C ALA A 166 15.61 21.37 -9.31
N SER A 167 16.69 20.64 -9.05
CA SER A 167 16.88 19.29 -9.60
C SER A 167 17.79 18.41 -8.76
N THR A 168 17.51 17.11 -8.74
CA THR A 168 18.38 16.06 -8.22
C THR A 168 18.21 14.77 -9.04
N HIS A 169 19.24 13.93 -9.09
CA HIS A 169 19.23 12.63 -9.79
C HIS A 169 18.97 11.44 -8.84
N HIS A 170 18.69 11.73 -7.57
CA HIS A 170 18.28 10.74 -6.59
C HIS A 170 17.80 11.46 -5.34
N PHE A 171 16.78 10.93 -4.67
CA PHE A 171 16.35 11.43 -3.36
C PHE A 171 15.62 10.34 -2.58
N ILE A 172 15.94 10.25 -1.29
CA ILE A 172 15.27 9.42 -0.29
C ILE A 172 15.04 10.26 0.96
N GLY A 173 13.78 10.45 1.34
CA GLY A 173 13.41 11.19 2.53
C GLY A 173 11.90 11.30 2.70
N TYR A 174 11.42 11.51 3.93
CA TYR A 174 9.98 11.66 4.23
C TYR A 174 9.11 10.49 3.72
N GLY A 175 9.68 9.28 3.64
CA GLY A 175 9.02 8.10 3.07
C GLY A 175 8.92 8.09 1.54
N ILE A 176 9.52 9.06 0.84
CA ILE A 176 9.58 9.16 -0.61
C ILE A 176 10.95 8.66 -1.07
N SER A 177 10.99 7.86 -2.14
CA SER A 177 12.19 7.51 -2.90
C SER A 177 11.95 7.82 -4.37
N LEU A 178 12.92 8.42 -5.06
CA LEU A 178 12.82 8.74 -6.48
C LEU A 178 14.18 8.66 -7.19
N ASP A 179 14.15 8.40 -8.50
CA ASP A 179 15.34 8.34 -9.36
C ASP A 179 15.67 9.69 -10.00
N SER A 180 14.71 10.60 -10.11
CA SER A 180 14.98 11.92 -10.65
C SER A 180 13.91 12.88 -10.18
N PHE A 181 14.31 14.11 -9.92
CA PHE A 181 13.40 15.21 -9.64
C PHE A 181 13.89 16.44 -10.37
N TYR A 182 12.99 17.10 -11.08
CA TYR A 182 13.21 18.36 -11.74
C TYR A 182 11.99 19.24 -11.55
N THR A 183 12.19 20.50 -11.20
CA THR A 183 11.13 21.49 -11.22
C THR A 183 11.65 22.82 -11.74
N GLN A 184 10.78 23.51 -12.46
CA GLN A 184 10.99 24.89 -12.84
C GLN A 184 9.72 25.68 -12.56
N ALA A 185 9.85 26.88 -12.03
CA ALA A 185 8.77 27.84 -11.90
C ALA A 185 9.27 29.20 -12.37
N ALA A 186 8.45 29.91 -13.13
CA ALA A 186 8.75 31.24 -13.61
C ALA A 186 7.52 32.12 -13.50
N ALA A 187 7.70 33.35 -13.05
CA ALA A 187 6.73 34.43 -13.08
C ALA A 187 7.29 35.55 -13.96
N ASN A 188 6.47 36.07 -14.88
CA ASN A 188 6.83 37.21 -15.71
C ASN A 188 5.61 38.12 -15.87
N GLY A 189 5.61 39.23 -15.12
CA GLY A 189 4.42 40.04 -14.91
C GLY A 189 3.34 39.23 -14.17
N GLY A 190 2.12 39.19 -14.71
CA GLY A 190 0.99 38.43 -14.15
C GLY A 190 0.85 36.98 -14.65
N VAL A 191 1.82 36.45 -15.40
CA VAL A 191 1.80 35.06 -15.90
C VAL A 191 2.78 34.23 -15.09
N ILE A 192 2.32 33.09 -14.60
CA ILE A 192 3.12 32.12 -13.85
C ILE A 192 3.06 30.78 -14.59
N THR A 193 4.21 30.19 -14.82
CA THR A 193 4.35 28.82 -15.36
C THR A 193 5.17 27.99 -14.39
N ALA A 194 4.73 26.79 -14.07
CA ALA A 194 5.53 25.84 -13.32
C ALA A 194 5.42 24.44 -13.92
N ALA A 195 6.51 23.69 -13.87
CA ALA A 195 6.56 22.29 -14.25
C ALA A 195 7.31 21.52 -13.17
N MET A 196 6.88 20.30 -12.91
CA MET A 196 7.56 19.35 -12.02
C MET A 196 7.52 17.98 -12.69
N ASP A 197 8.68 17.34 -12.76
CA ASP A 197 8.85 15.97 -13.24
C ASP A 197 9.60 15.19 -12.16
N ALA A 198 9.06 14.03 -11.80
CA ALA A 198 9.72 13.10 -10.91
C ALA A 198 9.63 11.69 -11.48
N ASP A 199 10.76 11.00 -11.61
CA ASP A 199 10.84 9.65 -12.16
C ASP A 199 10.97 8.59 -11.07
N ASN A 200 10.32 7.45 -11.30
CA ASN A 200 10.40 6.25 -10.47
C ASN A 200 10.10 6.53 -8.99
N VAL A 201 8.99 7.22 -8.74
CA VAL A 201 8.58 7.66 -7.41
C VAL A 201 7.94 6.51 -6.64
N PHE A 202 8.46 6.24 -5.45
CA PHE A 202 7.86 5.36 -4.46
C PHE A 202 7.47 6.17 -3.24
N TYR A 203 6.27 5.90 -2.71
CA TYR A 203 5.86 6.34 -1.38
C TYR A 203 5.70 5.13 -0.48
N ALA A 204 6.59 5.01 0.51
CA ALA A 204 6.79 3.80 1.29
C ALA A 204 6.98 2.56 0.39
N THR A 205 6.00 1.64 0.36
CA THR A 205 6.03 0.43 -0.47
C THR A 205 5.22 0.57 -1.76
N THR A 206 4.59 1.72 -1.99
CA THR A 206 3.70 1.92 -3.15
C THR A 206 4.50 2.54 -4.29
N ASP A 207 4.55 1.82 -5.41
CA ASP A 207 5.06 2.32 -6.68
C ASP A 207 4.06 3.33 -7.28
N ILE A 208 4.46 4.59 -7.44
CA ILE A 208 3.68 5.62 -8.14
C ILE A 208 4.14 5.74 -9.60
N GLY A 209 5.41 5.45 -9.90
CA GLY A 209 5.99 5.61 -11.23
C GLY A 209 6.42 7.06 -11.51
N HIS A 210 6.18 7.56 -12.71
CA HIS A 210 6.49 8.95 -13.08
C HIS A 210 5.34 9.88 -12.68
N ILE A 211 5.69 11.06 -12.16
CA ILE A 211 4.78 12.15 -11.81
C ILE A 211 5.16 13.37 -12.63
N GLY A 212 4.27 13.82 -13.51
CA GLY A 212 4.36 15.08 -14.24
C GLY A 212 3.30 16.06 -13.74
N VAL A 213 3.69 17.29 -13.41
CA VAL A 213 2.78 18.39 -13.09
C VAL A 213 3.12 19.59 -13.95
N GLU A 214 2.11 20.17 -14.59
CA GLU A 214 2.24 21.43 -15.31
C GLU A 214 1.22 22.44 -14.80
N LEU A 215 1.65 23.67 -14.56
CA LEU A 215 0.82 24.78 -14.13
C LEU A 215 1.03 25.97 -15.05
N HIS A 216 -0.06 26.61 -15.48
CA HIS A 216 -0.03 27.83 -16.27
C HIS A 216 -1.14 28.78 -15.83
N THR A 217 -0.76 30.00 -15.47
CA THR A 217 -1.71 31.03 -15.03
C THR A 217 -2.20 31.89 -16.18
N ILE A 218 -3.52 32.05 -16.29
CA ILE A 218 -4.21 32.93 -17.23
C ILE A 218 -5.08 33.89 -16.40
N LYS A 219 -4.59 35.13 -16.18
CA LYS A 219 -5.23 36.11 -15.27
C LYS A 219 -5.38 35.50 -13.87
N ASP A 220 -6.58 35.49 -13.29
CA ASP A 220 -6.84 34.91 -11.96
C ASP A 220 -7.06 33.39 -11.98
N THR A 221 -6.97 32.71 -13.13
CA THR A 221 -7.20 31.27 -13.24
C THR A 221 -5.91 30.51 -13.49
N VAL A 222 -5.66 29.47 -12.70
CA VAL A 222 -4.52 28.56 -12.88
C VAL A 222 -5.01 27.32 -13.62
N ALA A 223 -4.52 27.08 -14.83
CA ALA A 223 -4.67 25.79 -15.50
C ALA A 223 -3.60 24.84 -14.97
N ALA A 224 -4.01 23.65 -14.52
CA ALA A 224 -3.14 22.64 -13.96
C ALA A 224 -3.37 21.30 -14.66
N ASN A 225 -2.28 20.58 -14.91
CA ASN A 225 -2.29 19.23 -15.41
C ASN A 225 -1.45 18.34 -14.49
N LEU A 226 -1.97 17.16 -14.15
CA LEU A 226 -1.29 16.11 -13.38
C LEU A 226 -1.32 14.82 -14.21
N VAL A 227 -0.14 14.27 -14.48
CA VAL A 227 0.01 13.00 -15.19
C VAL A 227 0.76 12.01 -14.31
N LEU A 228 0.24 10.80 -14.18
CA LEU A 228 0.93 9.67 -13.57
C LEU A 228 1.11 8.56 -14.62
N SER A 229 2.33 8.03 -14.74
CA SER A 229 2.65 7.05 -15.76
C SER A 229 3.61 5.95 -15.28
N ARG A 230 3.51 4.77 -15.90
CA ARG A 230 4.45 3.64 -15.73
C ARG A 230 4.84 3.10 -17.11
N ASP A 231 6.12 2.78 -17.32
CA ASP A 231 6.63 2.24 -18.58
C ASP A 231 6.15 2.99 -19.83
N THR A 232 6.11 4.33 -19.75
CA THR A 232 5.61 5.28 -20.77
C THR A 232 4.09 5.34 -20.97
N ALA A 233 3.32 4.47 -20.31
CA ALA A 233 1.85 4.50 -20.35
C ALA A 233 1.30 5.37 -19.20
N ALA A 234 0.64 6.47 -19.54
CA ALA A 234 -0.13 7.24 -18.57
C ALA A 234 -1.33 6.40 -18.10
N TYR A 235 -1.45 6.23 -16.78
CA TYR A 235 -2.59 5.58 -16.16
C TYR A 235 -3.53 6.58 -15.47
N LEU A 236 -3.06 7.81 -15.26
CA LEU A 236 -3.87 8.95 -14.82
C LEU A 236 -3.40 10.22 -15.54
N ASP A 237 -4.34 10.96 -16.10
CA ASP A 237 -4.12 12.30 -16.66
C ASP A 237 -5.30 13.18 -16.21
N PHE A 238 -5.03 14.21 -15.41
CA PHE A 238 -6.03 15.04 -14.78
C PHE A 238 -5.79 16.52 -15.08
N HIS A 239 -6.72 17.10 -15.84
CA HIS A 239 -6.73 18.51 -16.19
C HIS A 239 -7.75 19.27 -15.33
N THR A 240 -7.34 20.39 -14.75
CA THR A 240 -8.20 21.20 -13.89
C THR A 240 -7.88 22.69 -13.99
N ARG A 241 -8.88 23.53 -13.72
CA ARG A 241 -8.72 24.97 -13.52
C ARG A 241 -8.94 25.33 -12.07
N LEU A 242 -7.98 26.03 -11.48
CA LEU A 242 -8.03 26.50 -10.11
C LEU A 242 -8.30 28.00 -10.11
N LEU A 243 -9.27 28.43 -9.31
CA LEU A 243 -9.58 29.83 -9.09
C LEU A 243 -9.37 30.15 -7.60
N PRO A 244 -8.26 30.83 -7.25
CA PRO A 244 -8.01 31.28 -5.89
C PRO A 244 -9.12 32.22 -5.42
N MET A 245 -9.57 32.02 -4.19
CA MET A 245 -10.55 32.87 -3.51
C MET A 245 -9.99 33.37 -2.18
N ARG A 246 -10.65 34.34 -1.54
CA ARG A 246 -10.17 34.89 -0.27
C ARG A 246 -10.05 33.84 0.85
N ASP A 247 -10.96 32.87 0.86
CA ASP A 247 -11.15 31.91 1.96
C ASP A 247 -10.94 30.46 1.49
N GLY A 248 -10.28 30.23 0.34
CA GLY A 248 -10.04 28.90 -0.23
C GLY A 248 -9.76 28.92 -1.74
N MET A 249 -9.97 27.80 -2.41
CA MET A 249 -9.75 27.61 -3.83
C MET A 249 -10.95 26.90 -4.45
N GLN A 250 -11.45 27.42 -5.57
CA GLN A 250 -12.40 26.69 -6.41
C GLN A 250 -11.63 25.86 -7.42
N VAL A 251 -11.89 24.57 -7.45
CA VAL A 251 -11.32 23.61 -8.38
C VAL A 251 -12.39 23.26 -9.40
N TYR A 252 -12.11 23.51 -10.67
CA TYR A 252 -12.96 23.17 -11.81
C TYR A 252 -12.29 22.04 -12.59
N PRO A 253 -12.64 20.77 -12.29
CA PRO A 253 -12.15 19.64 -13.06
C PRO A 253 -12.60 19.77 -14.53
N ASP A 254 -11.65 19.69 -15.46
CA ASP A 254 -11.94 19.85 -16.89
C ASP A 254 -12.01 18.48 -17.59
N ALA A 255 -11.04 17.62 -17.33
CA ALA A 255 -10.97 16.28 -17.90
C ALA A 255 -10.17 15.35 -16.99
N LEU A 256 -10.55 14.07 -16.99
CA LEU A 256 -9.84 13.01 -16.30
C LEU A 256 -9.73 11.81 -17.25
N ASP A 257 -8.53 11.32 -17.51
CA ASP A 257 -8.26 10.06 -18.20
C ASP A 257 -7.65 9.09 -17.18
N VAL A 258 -8.24 7.90 -17.04
CA VAL A 258 -7.75 6.85 -16.14
C VAL A 258 -7.69 5.55 -16.93
N TYR A 259 -6.49 5.00 -17.08
CA TYR A 259 -6.21 3.80 -17.90
C TYR A 259 -6.83 3.85 -19.32
N GLY A 260 -6.81 5.03 -19.97
CA GLY A 260 -7.36 5.24 -21.31
C GLY A 260 -8.87 5.50 -21.35
N MET A 261 -9.54 5.53 -20.19
CA MET A 261 -10.95 5.86 -20.07
C MET A 261 -11.12 7.34 -19.77
N LYS A 262 -11.86 8.05 -20.63
CA LYS A 262 -12.08 9.50 -20.52
C LYS A 262 -13.35 9.83 -19.76
N TYR A 263 -13.20 10.47 -18.62
CA TYR A 263 -14.25 10.97 -17.77
C TYR A 263 -14.47 12.46 -18.02
N GLN A 264 -15.74 12.86 -18.02
CA GLN A 264 -16.18 14.23 -18.23
C GLN A 264 -16.88 14.75 -17.00
N PHE A 265 -16.68 16.04 -16.73
CA PHE A 265 -17.33 16.75 -15.63
C PHE A 265 -18.45 17.66 -16.16
N ALA A 266 -19.53 17.79 -15.39
CA ALA A 266 -20.60 18.72 -15.72
C ALA A 266 -20.15 20.18 -15.59
N TRP A 267 -20.70 21.06 -16.44
CA TRP A 267 -20.02 22.27 -16.91
C TRP A 267 -19.99 23.48 -15.96
N ASN A 268 -20.28 23.38 -14.66
CA ASN A 268 -20.28 24.58 -13.82
C ASN A 268 -20.15 24.42 -12.30
N ASP A 269 -19.76 23.25 -11.81
CA ASP A 269 -19.87 22.92 -10.39
C ASP A 269 -18.48 22.75 -9.77
N PRO A 270 -17.89 23.83 -9.22
CA PRO A 270 -16.56 23.76 -8.65
C PRO A 270 -16.57 22.95 -7.35
N VAL A 271 -15.49 22.21 -7.14
CA VAL A 271 -15.15 21.70 -5.81
C VAL A 271 -14.49 22.85 -5.04
N PHE A 272 -15.06 23.24 -3.92
CA PHE A 272 -14.47 24.25 -3.06
C PHE A 272 -13.56 23.60 -2.01
N VAL A 273 -12.29 24.00 -1.98
CA VAL A 273 -11.29 23.51 -1.05
C VAL A 273 -10.82 24.64 -0.15
N SER A 274 -10.88 24.43 1.16
CA SER A 274 -10.33 25.33 2.17
C SER A 274 -9.39 24.58 3.11
N ASP A 275 -8.74 25.29 4.02
CA ASP A 275 -7.87 24.69 5.06
C ASP A 275 -8.59 23.67 5.97
N SER A 276 -9.93 23.69 5.99
CA SER A 276 -10.74 22.92 6.95
C SER A 276 -11.86 22.09 6.33
N SER A 277 -12.14 22.26 5.03
CA SER A 277 -13.26 21.59 4.36
C SER A 277 -13.02 21.40 2.87
N VAL A 278 -13.63 20.35 2.34
CA VAL A 278 -13.85 20.14 0.90
C VAL A 278 -15.35 20.05 0.69
N VAL A 279 -15.87 20.85 -0.23
CA VAL A 279 -17.30 20.93 -0.53
C VAL A 279 -17.51 20.62 -2.01
N PHE A 280 -18.36 19.65 -2.28
CA PHE A 280 -18.88 19.29 -3.60
C PHE A 280 -20.28 19.90 -3.73
N ASP A 281 -20.53 20.67 -4.78
CA ASP A 281 -21.87 21.17 -5.10
C ASP A 281 -22.36 20.41 -6.32
N GLN A 282 -23.00 19.26 -6.12
CA GLN A 282 -23.50 18.39 -7.19
C GLN A 282 -22.46 18.02 -8.28
N LEU A 283 -21.22 17.71 -7.86
CA LEU A 283 -20.17 17.26 -8.78
C LEU A 283 -20.63 16.01 -9.53
N LEU A 284 -20.81 16.13 -10.84
CA LEU A 284 -21.19 15.03 -11.71
C LEU A 284 -20.01 14.62 -12.62
N ILE A 285 -19.62 13.36 -12.50
CA ILE A 285 -18.59 12.69 -13.30
C ILE A 285 -19.27 11.67 -14.20
N THR A 286 -18.95 11.67 -15.49
CA THR A 286 -19.59 10.81 -16.48
C THR A 286 -18.58 10.15 -17.41
N HIS A 287 -18.86 8.93 -17.84
CA HIS A 287 -18.12 8.23 -18.88
C HIS A 287 -19.08 7.34 -19.66
N GLU A 288 -19.30 7.62 -20.94
CA GLU A 288 -20.33 6.94 -21.75
C GLU A 288 -21.72 7.03 -21.10
N ASP A 289 -22.26 5.92 -20.60
CA ASP A 289 -23.53 5.81 -19.88
C ASP A 289 -23.37 5.78 -18.34
N MET A 290 -22.14 5.71 -17.83
CA MET A 290 -21.83 5.79 -16.41
C MET A 290 -22.00 7.21 -15.86
N GLN A 291 -22.58 7.31 -14.66
CA GLN A 291 -22.70 8.56 -13.91
C GLN A 291 -22.30 8.36 -12.45
N LEU A 292 -21.55 9.31 -11.90
CA LEU A 292 -21.19 9.40 -10.49
C LEU A 292 -21.44 10.83 -10.03
N SER A 293 -22.33 11.01 -9.06
CA SER A 293 -22.62 12.31 -8.45
C SER A 293 -22.14 12.37 -7.02
N LEU A 294 -21.56 13.50 -6.61
CA LEU A 294 -21.17 13.80 -5.24
C LEU A 294 -21.71 15.18 -4.84
N ASP A 295 -22.36 15.26 -3.69
CA ASP A 295 -22.88 16.51 -3.14
C ASP A 295 -22.63 16.58 -1.63
N GLY A 296 -22.29 17.77 -1.11
CA GLY A 296 -22.04 18.00 0.31
C GLY A 296 -20.56 18.13 0.68
N ASP A 297 -20.22 17.83 1.94
CA ASP A 297 -18.89 18.02 2.52
C ASP A 297 -18.42 16.80 3.34
N LEU A 298 -17.29 16.93 4.03
CA LEU A 298 -16.71 15.87 4.87
C LEU A 298 -17.53 15.52 6.14
N ASN A 299 -18.60 16.26 6.44
CA ASN A 299 -19.50 16.01 7.55
C ASN A 299 -20.86 15.48 7.08
N ALA A 300 -21.33 15.89 5.92
CA ALA A 300 -22.59 15.43 5.35
C ALA A 300 -22.48 15.37 3.83
N PHE A 301 -22.67 14.18 3.23
CA PHE A 301 -22.57 14.01 1.79
C PHE A 301 -23.56 12.98 1.25
N ASP A 302 -23.93 13.19 0.00
CA ASP A 302 -24.67 12.24 -0.83
C ASP A 302 -23.79 11.84 -2.02
N ILE A 303 -23.63 10.52 -2.21
CA ILE A 303 -22.98 9.95 -3.39
C ILE A 303 -24.00 9.10 -4.11
N SER A 304 -24.14 9.26 -5.43
CA SER A 304 -24.90 8.34 -6.26
C SER A 304 -24.05 7.84 -7.41
N PHE A 305 -24.19 6.56 -7.73
CA PHE A 305 -23.48 5.93 -8.83
C PHE A 305 -24.49 5.16 -9.67
N ASP A 306 -24.43 5.36 -10.98
CA ASP A 306 -25.31 4.75 -11.95
C ASP A 306 -24.47 4.13 -13.06
N ASN A 307 -24.75 2.86 -13.35
CA ASN A 307 -24.15 2.10 -14.43
C ASN A 307 -22.61 2.04 -14.40
N ILE A 308 -22.04 1.84 -13.22
CA ILE A 308 -20.59 1.64 -13.07
C ILE A 308 -20.21 0.25 -13.61
N ASP A 309 -19.53 0.20 -14.75
CA ASP A 309 -19.02 -1.04 -15.36
C ASP A 309 -17.93 -1.67 -14.49
N LEU A 310 -18.26 -2.80 -13.85
CA LEU A 310 -17.35 -3.53 -12.96
C LEU A 310 -16.25 -4.28 -13.72
N THR A 311 -16.37 -4.46 -15.04
CA THR A 311 -15.31 -5.12 -15.83
C THR A 311 -14.01 -4.31 -15.84
N LYS A 312 -14.11 -3.00 -15.61
CA LYS A 312 -12.95 -2.10 -15.49
C LYS A 312 -12.08 -2.44 -14.29
N LEU A 313 -12.64 -3.03 -13.23
CA LEU A 313 -11.91 -3.46 -12.05
C LEU A 313 -10.83 -4.52 -12.35
N ASN A 314 -10.96 -5.27 -13.45
CA ASN A 314 -9.91 -6.20 -13.88
C ASN A 314 -8.57 -5.48 -14.12
N GLN A 315 -8.58 -4.25 -14.62
CA GLN A 315 -7.35 -3.48 -14.87
C GLN A 315 -6.64 -3.06 -13.58
N PHE A 316 -7.36 -3.02 -12.45
CA PHE A 316 -6.83 -2.59 -11.16
C PHE A 316 -6.44 -3.77 -10.26
N TYR A 317 -7.22 -4.86 -10.30
CA TYR A 317 -7.07 -5.99 -9.37
C TYR A 317 -6.60 -7.29 -10.04
N PHE A 318 -6.85 -7.46 -11.34
CA PHE A 318 -6.65 -8.72 -12.06
C PHE A 318 -5.83 -8.51 -13.34
N HIS A 319 -4.59 -8.01 -13.18
CA HIS A 319 -3.73 -7.57 -14.29
C HIS A 319 -3.53 -8.64 -15.39
N ASP A 320 -3.52 -9.93 -15.01
CA ASP A 320 -3.25 -11.06 -15.91
C ASP A 320 -4.49 -11.92 -16.23
N SER A 321 -5.67 -11.58 -15.69
CA SER A 321 -6.87 -12.41 -15.85
C SER A 321 -8.15 -11.59 -16.02
N THR A 322 -9.04 -12.06 -16.89
CA THR A 322 -10.38 -11.48 -17.03
C THR A 322 -11.34 -12.20 -16.09
N VAL A 323 -11.42 -11.73 -14.85
CA VAL A 323 -12.28 -12.31 -13.81
C VAL A 323 -13.71 -11.82 -13.96
N ILE A 324 -13.93 -10.51 -14.04
CA ILE A 324 -15.27 -9.93 -14.17
C ILE A 324 -15.58 -9.76 -15.66
N THR A 325 -16.52 -10.55 -16.18
CA THR A 325 -16.90 -10.53 -17.61
C THR A 325 -18.13 -9.68 -17.90
N ASN A 326 -18.96 -9.40 -16.89
CA ASN A 326 -20.10 -8.50 -16.99
C ASN A 326 -20.52 -8.03 -15.59
N GLY A 327 -21.08 -6.83 -15.48
CA GLY A 327 -21.69 -6.35 -14.23
C GLY A 327 -21.73 -4.83 -14.18
N HIS A 328 -22.89 -4.28 -13.85
CA HIS A 328 -23.08 -2.84 -13.69
C HIS A 328 -23.56 -2.56 -12.26
N LEU A 329 -22.84 -1.70 -11.56
CA LEU A 329 -23.16 -1.29 -10.20
C LEU A 329 -23.96 0.02 -10.22
N HIS A 330 -25.06 0.01 -9.48
CA HIS A 330 -25.90 1.16 -9.21
C HIS A 330 -26.06 1.33 -7.70
N GLY A 331 -26.23 2.55 -7.23
CA GLY A 331 -26.47 2.78 -5.81
C GLY A 331 -26.32 4.21 -5.35
N MET A 332 -26.52 4.38 -4.06
CA MET A 332 -26.56 5.65 -3.37
C MET A 332 -26.06 5.46 -1.94
N ILE A 333 -25.30 6.44 -1.47
CA ILE A 333 -24.82 6.57 -0.10
C ILE A 333 -25.22 7.96 0.38
N SER A 334 -25.85 8.04 1.55
CA SER A 334 -26.16 9.29 2.24
C SER A 334 -25.57 9.23 3.64
N TYR A 335 -24.66 10.13 3.95
CA TYR A 335 -23.93 10.15 5.20
C TYR A 335 -24.10 11.50 5.89
N VAL A 336 -24.32 11.47 7.19
CA VAL A 336 -24.24 12.63 8.09
C VAL A 336 -23.49 12.18 9.33
N ARG A 337 -22.41 12.88 9.67
CA ARG A 337 -21.53 12.54 10.80
C ARG A 337 -22.33 12.38 12.08
N ASP A 338 -22.13 11.24 12.74
CA ASP A 338 -22.80 10.83 13.98
C ASP A 338 -24.34 10.71 13.90
N GLU A 339 -24.94 10.92 12.71
CA GLU A 339 -26.39 11.01 12.54
C GLU A 339 -26.97 10.07 11.47
N GLN A 340 -26.32 9.80 10.35
CA GLN A 340 -26.91 9.01 9.27
C GLN A 340 -25.83 8.26 8.50
N LEU A 341 -26.13 7.01 8.16
CA LEU A 341 -25.41 6.24 7.15
C LEU A 341 -26.44 5.36 6.45
N ASP A 342 -26.89 5.84 5.30
CA ASP A 342 -27.80 5.12 4.42
C ASP A 342 -27.05 4.67 3.18
N LEU A 343 -27.18 3.39 2.86
CA LEU A 343 -26.58 2.75 1.71
C LEU A 343 -27.65 1.92 1.00
N LYS A 344 -27.71 2.05 -0.31
CA LYS A 344 -28.45 1.15 -1.20
C LYS A 344 -27.60 0.92 -2.44
N ALA A 345 -27.33 -0.33 -2.77
CA ALA A 345 -26.58 -0.69 -3.96
C ALA A 345 -27.14 -1.96 -4.59
N ASN A 346 -27.04 -2.06 -5.90
CA ASN A 346 -27.38 -3.25 -6.66
C ASN A 346 -26.42 -3.47 -7.82
N VAL A 347 -26.24 -4.74 -8.17
CA VAL A 347 -25.60 -5.20 -9.39
C VAL A 347 -26.57 -6.15 -10.08
N ASP A 348 -27.00 -5.84 -11.29
CA ASP A 348 -28.11 -6.59 -11.91
C ASP A 348 -27.69 -7.95 -12.48
N SER A 349 -26.48 -8.06 -13.02
CA SER A 349 -26.03 -9.25 -13.75
C SER A 349 -24.51 -9.47 -13.70
N LEU A 350 -23.94 -9.51 -12.49
CA LEU A 350 -22.51 -9.82 -12.30
C LEU A 350 -22.19 -11.21 -12.86
N SER A 351 -21.26 -11.29 -13.81
CA SER A 351 -20.74 -12.55 -14.34
C SER A 351 -19.25 -12.63 -14.04
N LEU A 352 -18.85 -13.74 -13.44
CA LEU A 352 -17.47 -14.04 -13.10
C LEU A 352 -17.00 -15.17 -14.01
N TYR A 353 -15.92 -14.96 -14.75
CA TYR A 353 -15.44 -15.87 -15.78
C TYR A 353 -16.59 -16.26 -16.74
N HIS A 354 -16.99 -17.54 -16.73
CA HIS A 354 -18.02 -18.12 -17.57
C HIS A 354 -19.27 -18.49 -16.76
N SER A 355 -19.45 -17.91 -15.57
CA SER A 355 -20.56 -18.20 -14.68
C SER A 355 -21.90 -17.76 -15.24
N ALA A 356 -22.98 -18.35 -14.70
CA ALA A 356 -24.30 -17.74 -14.82
C ALA A 356 -24.29 -16.35 -14.14
N PRO A 357 -25.00 -15.34 -14.68
CA PRO A 357 -25.09 -14.03 -14.06
C PRO A 357 -25.72 -14.09 -12.66
N VAL A 358 -25.23 -13.24 -11.77
CA VAL A 358 -25.65 -13.13 -10.38
C VAL A 358 -26.10 -11.69 -10.11
N ALA A 359 -27.26 -11.55 -9.47
CA ALA A 359 -27.74 -10.27 -8.97
C ALA A 359 -27.27 -10.08 -7.52
N ILE A 360 -26.80 -8.88 -7.20
CA ILE A 360 -26.40 -8.49 -5.85
C ILE A 360 -27.24 -7.29 -5.44
N THR A 361 -27.77 -7.29 -4.21
CA THR A 361 -28.38 -6.10 -3.60
C THR A 361 -27.89 -5.96 -2.18
N ALA A 362 -27.55 -4.73 -1.79
CA ALA A 362 -27.15 -4.38 -0.43
C ALA A 362 -27.90 -3.13 0.02
N THR A 363 -28.45 -3.16 1.23
CA THR A 363 -29.10 -2.00 1.85
C THR A 363 -28.71 -1.91 3.31
N ALA A 364 -28.41 -0.72 3.80
CA ALA A 364 -28.27 -0.41 5.22
C ALA A 364 -28.82 0.99 5.43
N VAL A 365 -29.97 1.14 6.12
CA VAL A 365 -30.64 2.45 6.25
C VAL A 365 -30.93 2.67 7.72
N LYS A 366 -30.56 3.83 8.27
CA LYS A 366 -30.73 4.11 9.69
C LYS A 366 -32.22 4.20 10.06
N GLU A 367 -32.61 3.49 11.11
CA GLU A 367 -33.93 3.54 11.73
C GLU A 367 -33.78 3.79 13.25
N GLY A 368 -33.83 5.06 13.67
CA GLY A 368 -33.67 5.42 15.09
C GLY A 368 -32.23 5.24 15.58
N ASN A 369 -31.98 4.32 16.52
CA ASN A 369 -30.62 3.98 16.98
C ASN A 369 -30.06 2.71 16.29
N GLU A 370 -30.86 2.07 15.44
CA GLU A 370 -30.47 0.85 14.74
C GLU A 370 -30.22 1.15 13.26
N VAL A 371 -29.34 0.38 12.63
CA VAL A 371 -29.11 0.36 11.20
C VAL A 371 -29.43 -1.05 10.71
N PRO A 372 -30.69 -1.35 10.38
CA PRO A 372 -31.05 -2.57 9.66
C PRO A 372 -30.26 -2.70 8.38
N PHE A 373 -29.71 -3.89 8.12
CA PHE A 373 -29.01 -4.21 6.90
C PHE A 373 -29.58 -5.46 6.23
N ASN A 374 -29.50 -5.49 4.91
CA ASN A 374 -29.84 -6.63 4.08
C ASN A 374 -28.80 -6.73 2.95
N PHE A 375 -28.32 -7.94 2.71
CA PHE A 375 -27.50 -8.30 1.57
C PHE A 375 -28.12 -9.54 0.94
N LEU A 376 -28.23 -9.55 -0.37
CA LEU A 376 -28.70 -10.67 -1.15
C LEU A 376 -27.84 -10.80 -2.39
N LEU A 377 -27.23 -11.97 -2.56
CA LEU A 377 -26.60 -12.40 -3.79
C LEU A 377 -27.43 -13.58 -4.30
N THR A 378 -27.91 -13.52 -5.53
CA THR A 378 -28.79 -14.57 -6.06
C THR A 378 -28.72 -14.74 -7.57
N ASN A 379 -28.85 -15.98 -8.03
CA ASN A 379 -29.13 -16.32 -9.41
C ASN A 379 -30.16 -17.46 -9.46
N THR A 380 -30.28 -18.14 -10.60
CA THR A 380 -31.28 -19.21 -10.79
C THR A 380 -31.08 -20.42 -9.86
N SER A 381 -29.85 -20.67 -9.40
CA SER A 381 -29.48 -21.86 -8.62
C SER A 381 -28.81 -21.54 -7.29
N ASN A 382 -28.53 -20.28 -6.99
CA ASN A 382 -27.72 -19.91 -5.83
C ASN A 382 -28.32 -18.71 -5.12
N LYS A 383 -28.21 -18.73 -3.79
CA LYS A 383 -28.65 -17.65 -2.91
C LYS A 383 -27.73 -17.54 -1.71
N ILE A 384 -27.20 -16.35 -1.48
CA ILE A 384 -26.55 -15.96 -0.23
C ILE A 384 -27.33 -14.76 0.28
N SER A 385 -27.79 -14.80 1.52
CA SER A 385 -28.45 -13.66 2.16
C SER A 385 -27.87 -13.40 3.53
N ALA A 386 -27.57 -12.14 3.82
CA ALA A 386 -27.24 -11.69 5.17
C ALA A 386 -28.24 -10.61 5.57
N GLU A 387 -28.84 -10.75 6.75
CA GLU A 387 -29.80 -9.79 7.28
C GLU A 387 -29.57 -9.59 8.76
N GLY A 388 -29.87 -8.39 9.25
CA GLY A 388 -29.68 -8.07 10.64
C GLY A 388 -29.78 -6.59 10.91
N LYS A 389 -29.23 -6.19 12.04
CA LYS A 389 -29.18 -4.80 12.45
C LYS A 389 -27.92 -4.49 13.25
N TYR A 390 -27.44 -3.27 13.11
CA TYR A 390 -26.35 -2.72 13.90
C TYR A 390 -26.91 -1.66 14.87
N ALA A 391 -26.67 -1.82 16.16
CA ALA A 391 -27.11 -0.88 17.18
C ALA A 391 -25.99 0.12 17.49
N MET A 392 -26.16 1.39 17.13
CA MET A 392 -25.08 2.39 17.14
C MET A 392 -24.57 2.71 18.55
N ASP A 393 -25.49 2.94 19.50
CA ASP A 393 -25.14 3.22 20.90
C ASP A 393 -24.33 2.08 21.57
N GLN A 394 -24.74 0.83 21.34
CA GLN A 394 -24.09 -0.34 21.93
C GLN A 394 -22.86 -0.79 21.12
N ARG A 395 -22.76 -0.36 19.86
CA ARG A 395 -21.80 -0.87 18.87
C ARG A 395 -21.89 -2.40 18.70
N GLU A 396 -23.11 -2.92 18.76
CA GLU A 396 -23.41 -4.34 18.68
C GLU A 396 -24.11 -4.69 17.37
N ILE A 397 -23.82 -5.88 16.84
CA ILE A 397 -24.52 -6.47 15.70
C ILE A 397 -25.48 -7.57 16.20
N ASP A 398 -26.64 -7.69 15.56
CA ASP A 398 -27.49 -8.89 15.62
C ASP A 398 -27.90 -9.24 14.19
N GLY A 399 -27.28 -10.28 13.64
CA GLY A 399 -27.47 -10.67 12.26
C GLY A 399 -27.44 -12.17 12.04
N SER A 400 -27.83 -12.54 10.83
CA SER A 400 -27.85 -13.91 10.34
C SER A 400 -27.43 -13.97 8.88
N VAL A 401 -26.73 -15.05 8.53
CA VAL A 401 -26.33 -15.37 7.17
C VAL A 401 -26.93 -16.71 6.80
N ILE A 402 -27.46 -16.81 5.59
CA ILE A 402 -27.95 -18.04 4.96
C ILE A 402 -27.25 -18.18 3.62
N VAL A 403 -26.70 -19.36 3.37
CA VAL A 403 -26.01 -19.75 2.15
C VAL A 403 -26.75 -20.97 1.58
N ASP A 404 -27.14 -20.90 0.31
CA ASP A 404 -27.78 -21.99 -0.42
C ASP A 404 -27.23 -22.00 -1.85
N ILE A 405 -26.15 -22.73 -2.04
CA ILE A 405 -25.39 -22.84 -3.27
C ILE A 405 -25.65 -24.22 -3.86
N HIS A 406 -26.20 -24.28 -5.07
CA HIS A 406 -26.40 -25.56 -5.76
C HIS A 406 -25.23 -25.92 -6.67
N ASP A 407 -24.39 -24.95 -7.03
CA ASP A 407 -23.21 -25.15 -7.86
C ASP A 407 -21.99 -24.41 -7.28
N LEU A 408 -21.13 -25.16 -6.59
CA LEU A 408 -19.90 -24.65 -5.98
C LEU A 408 -18.87 -24.14 -6.99
N ALA A 409 -18.95 -24.52 -8.27
CA ALA A 409 -18.03 -24.06 -9.29
C ALA A 409 -18.03 -22.53 -9.45
N LEU A 410 -19.11 -21.85 -9.05
CA LEU A 410 -19.21 -20.39 -9.04
C LEU A 410 -18.21 -19.69 -8.12
N PHE A 411 -17.73 -20.39 -7.09
CA PHE A 411 -16.87 -19.82 -6.05
C PHE A 411 -15.43 -20.35 -6.12
N SER A 412 -15.09 -21.11 -7.17
CA SER A 412 -13.74 -21.69 -7.32
C SER A 412 -12.64 -20.64 -7.35
N PHE A 413 -12.94 -19.44 -7.86
CA PHE A 413 -12.00 -18.32 -7.93
C PHE A 413 -11.50 -17.82 -6.57
N LEU A 414 -12.23 -18.11 -5.49
CA LEU A 414 -11.83 -17.71 -4.13
C LEU A 414 -10.68 -18.58 -3.59
N VAL A 415 -10.40 -19.72 -4.24
CA VAL A 415 -9.52 -20.78 -3.73
C VAL A 415 -8.69 -21.40 -4.86
N GLU A 416 -8.50 -20.71 -5.98
CA GLU A 416 -7.85 -21.25 -7.19
C GLU A 416 -6.40 -21.68 -6.99
N ASP A 417 -5.70 -21.07 -6.03
CA ASP A 417 -4.33 -21.45 -5.63
C ASP A 417 -4.28 -22.84 -4.95
N ILE A 418 -5.40 -23.30 -4.39
CA ILE A 418 -5.47 -24.52 -3.58
C ILE A 418 -6.29 -25.60 -4.31
N LEU A 419 -7.38 -25.19 -4.95
CA LEU A 419 -8.37 -26.05 -5.58
C LEU A 419 -8.49 -25.72 -7.06
N LYS A 420 -8.30 -26.75 -7.88
CA LYS A 420 -8.46 -26.71 -9.32
C LYS A 420 -9.93 -26.76 -9.74
N GLU A 421 -10.72 -27.62 -9.10
CA GLU A 421 -12.13 -27.85 -9.46
C GLU A 421 -12.99 -28.01 -8.20
N MET A 422 -14.23 -27.49 -8.28
CA MET A 422 -15.25 -27.60 -7.24
C MET A 422 -16.61 -27.88 -7.88
N HIS A 423 -17.38 -28.79 -7.32
CA HIS A 423 -18.75 -29.07 -7.76
C HIS A 423 -19.66 -29.47 -6.60
N GLY A 424 -20.97 -29.59 -6.90
CA GLY A 424 -21.99 -29.97 -5.93
C GLY A 424 -22.56 -28.77 -5.17
N SER A 425 -23.23 -29.05 -4.06
CA SER A 425 -24.04 -28.07 -3.34
C SER A 425 -23.56 -27.85 -1.90
N MET A 426 -23.82 -26.65 -1.38
CA MET A 426 -23.50 -26.24 -0.01
C MET A 426 -24.67 -25.43 0.57
N GLN A 427 -25.06 -25.78 1.80
CA GLN A 427 -26.07 -25.07 2.58
C GLN A 427 -25.47 -24.63 3.90
N GLY A 428 -25.51 -23.34 4.21
CA GLY A 428 -24.94 -22.78 5.42
C GLY A 428 -25.91 -21.86 6.13
N GLU A 429 -25.79 -21.82 7.46
CA GLU A 429 -26.45 -20.82 8.28
C GLU A 429 -25.52 -20.36 9.40
N ALA A 430 -25.53 -19.07 9.70
CA ALA A 430 -24.79 -18.51 10.82
C ALA A 430 -25.58 -17.40 11.51
N LYS A 431 -25.42 -17.28 12.83
CA LYS A 431 -25.88 -16.15 13.64
C LYS A 431 -24.69 -15.42 14.20
N ILE A 432 -24.76 -14.10 14.16
CA ILE A 432 -23.68 -13.19 14.52
C ILE A 432 -24.26 -12.19 15.53
N LYS A 433 -23.74 -12.16 16.76
CA LYS A 433 -24.26 -11.31 17.84
C LYS A 433 -23.17 -10.64 18.66
N GLY A 434 -23.46 -9.50 19.26
CA GLY A 434 -22.58 -8.84 20.24
C GLY A 434 -21.69 -7.76 19.61
N PRO A 435 -20.59 -7.36 20.27
CA PRO A 435 -19.79 -6.22 19.84
C PRO A 435 -19.21 -6.41 18.43
N ILE A 436 -19.34 -5.41 17.56
CA ILE A 436 -18.85 -5.50 16.17
C ILE A 436 -17.34 -5.77 16.06
N ALA A 437 -16.57 -5.36 17.08
CA ALA A 437 -15.13 -5.60 17.14
C ALA A 437 -14.76 -7.06 17.46
N LYS A 438 -15.67 -7.82 18.08
CA LYS A 438 -15.48 -9.24 18.42
C LYS A 438 -16.84 -9.93 18.57
N PRO A 439 -17.54 -10.21 17.45
CA PRO A 439 -18.86 -10.81 17.51
C PRO A 439 -18.80 -12.28 17.94
N ASP A 440 -19.84 -12.74 18.63
CA ASP A 440 -20.11 -14.17 18.82
C ASP A 440 -20.75 -14.72 17.54
N VAL A 441 -20.10 -15.71 16.94
CA VAL A 441 -20.56 -16.37 15.72
C VAL A 441 -20.92 -17.81 16.07
N LYS A 442 -22.07 -18.28 15.57
CA LYS A 442 -22.48 -19.69 15.65
C LYS A 442 -23.18 -20.09 14.38
N GLY A 443 -22.71 -21.16 13.74
CA GLY A 443 -23.25 -21.60 12.48
C GLY A 443 -22.84 -23.01 12.11
N GLN A 444 -23.24 -23.40 10.91
CA GLN A 444 -22.89 -24.67 10.30
C GLN A 444 -22.93 -24.55 8.78
N VAL A 445 -22.17 -25.41 8.12
CA VAL A 445 -22.13 -25.55 6.66
C VAL A 445 -22.24 -27.02 6.33
N ARG A 446 -23.29 -27.38 5.59
CA ARG A 446 -23.58 -28.72 5.07
C ARG A 446 -23.19 -28.79 3.60
N PHE A 447 -22.44 -29.82 3.25
CA PHE A 447 -22.08 -30.13 1.87
C PHE A 447 -22.95 -31.29 1.38
N ILE A 448 -23.44 -31.21 0.15
CA ILE A 448 -24.32 -32.23 -0.45
C ILE A 448 -23.80 -32.55 -1.85
N ASP A 449 -23.41 -33.81 -2.06
CA ASP A 449 -22.79 -34.32 -3.28
C ASP A 449 -21.66 -33.38 -3.80
N ALA A 450 -20.86 -32.86 -2.86
CA ALA A 450 -19.79 -31.92 -3.14
C ALA A 450 -18.51 -32.65 -3.54
N GLY A 451 -17.72 -32.04 -4.41
CA GLY A 451 -16.41 -32.56 -4.79
C GLY A 451 -15.40 -31.47 -5.03
N PHE A 452 -14.16 -31.77 -4.68
CA PHE A 452 -13.02 -30.85 -4.69
C PHE A 452 -11.84 -31.55 -5.34
N THR A 453 -11.13 -30.86 -6.23
CA THR A 453 -9.86 -31.31 -6.79
C THR A 453 -8.76 -30.34 -6.39
N THR A 454 -7.71 -30.79 -5.71
CA THR A 454 -6.58 -29.93 -5.33
C THR A 454 -5.69 -29.60 -6.53
N ALA A 455 -4.99 -28.46 -6.50
CA ALA A 455 -4.16 -28.00 -7.61
C ALA A 455 -2.90 -28.87 -7.82
N ASP A 456 -2.16 -29.16 -6.74
CA ASP A 456 -0.97 -30.01 -6.76
C ASP A 456 -0.68 -30.61 -5.36
N PRO A 457 -0.65 -31.95 -5.19
CA PRO A 457 -1.02 -32.97 -6.17
C PRO A 457 -2.52 -32.94 -6.47
N SER A 458 -2.95 -33.48 -7.62
CA SER A 458 -4.37 -33.49 -8.04
C SER A 458 -5.18 -34.57 -7.30
N LEU A 459 -5.54 -34.32 -6.03
CA LEU A 459 -6.36 -35.20 -5.19
C LEU A 459 -7.84 -34.92 -5.42
N ILE A 460 -8.64 -35.97 -5.56
CA ILE A 460 -10.10 -35.88 -5.64
C ILE A 460 -10.69 -36.19 -4.27
N ILE A 461 -11.48 -35.26 -3.75
CA ILE A 461 -12.12 -35.33 -2.43
C ILE A 461 -13.62 -35.13 -2.63
N ASN A 462 -14.41 -36.16 -2.35
CA ASN A 462 -15.88 -36.12 -2.46
C ASN A 462 -16.53 -36.11 -1.08
N ILE A 463 -17.62 -35.38 -0.92
CA ILE A 463 -18.45 -35.37 0.30
C ILE A 463 -19.89 -35.67 -0.12
N LYS A 464 -20.46 -36.76 0.41
CA LYS A 464 -21.84 -37.15 0.10
C LYS A 464 -22.85 -36.23 0.77
N ASP A 465 -22.80 -36.16 2.10
CA ASP A 465 -23.72 -35.37 2.91
C ASP A 465 -23.14 -35.24 4.31
N ASP A 466 -22.49 -34.12 4.60
CA ASP A 466 -21.85 -33.92 5.90
C ASP A 466 -21.75 -32.43 6.28
N VAL A 467 -21.55 -32.15 7.57
CA VAL A 467 -21.65 -30.83 8.18
C VAL A 467 -20.39 -30.46 8.94
N ILE A 468 -19.87 -29.27 8.65
CA ILE A 468 -18.86 -28.59 9.45
C ILE A 468 -19.58 -27.57 10.34
N TYR A 469 -19.23 -27.52 11.62
CA TYR A 469 -19.78 -26.53 12.54
C TYR A 469 -18.79 -25.39 12.74
N LEU A 470 -19.32 -24.18 12.86
CA LEU A 470 -18.58 -22.93 12.98
C LEU A 470 -18.98 -22.25 14.28
N ASP A 471 -18.01 -21.78 15.05
CA ASP A 471 -18.24 -20.84 16.13
C ASP A 471 -17.16 -19.77 16.19
N THR A 472 -17.24 -18.89 17.19
CA THR A 472 -16.29 -17.79 17.42
C THR A 472 -14.83 -18.25 17.55
N SER A 473 -14.57 -19.50 17.94
CA SER A 473 -13.21 -20.05 18.05
C SER A 473 -12.73 -20.65 16.71
N GLY A 474 -13.63 -21.22 15.92
CA GLY A 474 -13.29 -21.67 14.58
C GLY A 474 -14.20 -22.77 14.05
N LEU A 475 -13.60 -23.74 13.36
CA LEU A 475 -14.31 -24.84 12.72
C LEU A 475 -14.17 -26.12 13.53
N SER A 476 -15.23 -26.92 13.58
CA SER A 476 -15.22 -28.24 14.21
C SER A 476 -15.80 -29.31 13.29
N PHE A 477 -15.10 -30.44 13.28
CA PHE A 477 -15.38 -31.60 12.46
C PHE A 477 -15.81 -32.74 13.39
N LYS A 478 -16.94 -33.39 13.07
CA LYS A 478 -17.50 -34.48 13.86
C LYS A 478 -17.66 -35.71 12.98
N ASP A 479 -16.61 -36.51 12.92
CA ASP A 479 -16.49 -37.66 12.02
C ASP A 479 -16.82 -37.29 10.56
N PHE A 480 -16.36 -36.10 10.16
CA PHE A 480 -16.61 -35.54 8.84
C PHE A 480 -16.01 -36.46 7.79
N THR A 481 -16.85 -37.01 6.92
CA THR A 481 -16.47 -38.08 6.01
C THR A 481 -16.29 -37.55 4.60
N VAL A 482 -15.07 -37.75 4.08
CA VAL A 482 -14.74 -37.55 2.67
C VAL A 482 -14.51 -38.90 1.98
N TYR A 483 -14.56 -38.91 0.66
CA TYR A 483 -14.42 -40.09 -0.17
C TYR A 483 -13.45 -39.82 -1.32
N ASP A 484 -12.61 -40.80 -1.61
CA ASP A 484 -11.75 -40.78 -2.80
C ASP A 484 -12.57 -41.01 -4.09
N GLU A 485 -11.88 -41.15 -5.22
CA GLU A 485 -12.48 -41.48 -6.52
C GLU A 485 -13.18 -42.87 -6.52
N SER A 486 -12.65 -43.81 -5.75
CA SER A 486 -13.15 -45.19 -5.61
C SER A 486 -14.26 -45.35 -4.57
N GLN A 487 -14.71 -44.26 -3.95
CA GLN A 487 -15.73 -44.21 -2.90
C GLN A 487 -15.33 -44.84 -1.56
N HIS A 488 -14.03 -44.92 -1.26
CA HIS A 488 -13.54 -45.32 0.05
C HIS A 488 -13.55 -44.14 1.03
N PRO A 489 -14.04 -44.31 2.28
CA PRO A 489 -14.22 -43.21 3.22
C PRO A 489 -12.93 -42.87 3.99
N LEU A 490 -12.72 -41.59 4.25
CA LEU A 490 -11.79 -41.06 5.25
C LEU A 490 -12.56 -40.13 6.18
N THR A 491 -12.38 -40.31 7.49
CA THR A 491 -13.08 -39.54 8.52
C THR A 491 -12.15 -38.53 9.17
N ILE A 492 -12.66 -37.35 9.46
CA ILE A 492 -11.93 -36.24 10.09
C ILE A 492 -12.70 -35.77 11.33
N SER A 493 -12.07 -35.81 12.49
CA SER A 493 -12.64 -35.38 13.76
C SER A 493 -11.69 -34.42 14.46
N GLY A 494 -12.19 -33.31 15.00
CA GLY A 494 -11.34 -32.33 15.68
C GLY A 494 -11.75 -30.88 15.49
N HIS A 495 -10.81 -29.97 15.65
CA HIS A 495 -11.04 -28.53 15.51
C HIS A 495 -9.90 -27.82 14.78
N LEU A 496 -10.28 -26.75 14.09
CA LEU A 496 -9.41 -25.75 13.49
C LEU A 496 -9.75 -24.40 14.12
N ASP A 497 -8.87 -23.90 14.97
CA ASP A 497 -8.96 -22.57 15.59
C ASP A 497 -8.50 -21.50 14.60
N ILE A 498 -9.37 -20.52 14.35
CA ILE A 498 -9.15 -19.40 13.42
C ILE A 498 -9.53 -18.06 14.06
N ALA A 499 -9.57 -17.98 15.38
CA ALA A 499 -9.99 -16.76 16.08
C ALA A 499 -9.09 -15.55 15.77
N ASP A 500 -7.80 -15.78 15.50
CA ASP A 500 -6.78 -14.75 15.26
C ASP A 500 -6.16 -14.88 13.83
N PHE A 501 -6.98 -15.16 12.81
CA PHE A 501 -6.52 -15.28 11.41
C PHE A 501 -5.65 -14.07 10.98
N PRO A 502 -4.49 -14.28 10.31
CA PRO A 502 -4.03 -15.52 9.66
C PRO A 502 -3.32 -16.52 10.59
N ALA A 503 -3.19 -16.26 11.89
CA ALA A 503 -2.74 -17.30 12.81
C ALA A 503 -3.87 -18.33 13.00
N TYR A 504 -3.54 -19.61 12.80
CA TYR A 504 -4.46 -20.73 12.98
C TYR A 504 -3.79 -21.86 13.74
N ALA A 505 -4.59 -22.66 14.45
CA ALA A 505 -4.13 -23.88 15.10
C ALA A 505 -5.11 -25.02 14.82
N TYR A 506 -4.62 -26.25 14.80
CA TYR A 506 -5.43 -27.42 14.50
C TYR A 506 -5.10 -28.58 15.44
N ASP A 507 -6.11 -29.40 15.71
CA ASP A 507 -6.00 -30.68 16.40
C ASP A 507 -7.03 -31.61 15.74
N LEU A 508 -6.53 -32.42 14.81
CA LEU A 508 -7.33 -33.24 13.90
C LEU A 508 -6.92 -34.70 14.05
N GLN A 509 -7.92 -35.57 14.11
CA GLN A 509 -7.79 -37.01 13.99
C GLN A 509 -8.36 -37.41 12.63
N ILE A 510 -7.57 -38.10 11.83
CA ILE A 510 -7.90 -38.58 10.49
C ILE A 510 -7.82 -40.09 10.50
N ASN A 511 -8.88 -40.79 10.08
CA ASN A 511 -8.90 -42.25 10.01
C ASN A 511 -9.45 -42.76 8.68
N THR A 512 -8.79 -43.77 8.12
CA THR A 512 -9.26 -44.57 6.99
C THR A 512 -8.68 -45.98 7.06
N ASP A 513 -9.41 -46.97 6.55
CA ASP A 513 -8.88 -48.33 6.34
C ASP A 513 -8.39 -48.54 4.89
N GLU A 514 -8.97 -47.79 3.95
CA GLU A 514 -8.72 -47.86 2.51
C GLU A 514 -9.00 -46.47 1.93
N TYR A 515 -8.01 -45.85 1.30
CA TYR A 515 -8.14 -44.56 0.65
C TYR A 515 -7.08 -44.41 -0.44
N THR A 516 -7.54 -44.19 -1.66
CA THR A 516 -6.69 -43.96 -2.82
C THR A 516 -6.19 -42.52 -2.78
N LEU A 517 -4.98 -42.33 -2.28
CA LEU A 517 -4.33 -41.03 -2.20
C LEU A 517 -3.77 -40.61 -3.57
N ILE A 518 -3.28 -41.55 -4.38
CA ILE A 518 -2.70 -41.23 -5.69
C ILE A 518 -3.23 -42.20 -6.72
N ASN A 519 -3.81 -41.68 -7.80
CA ASN A 519 -4.24 -42.45 -8.96
C ASN A 519 -3.79 -41.73 -10.23
N THR A 520 -2.52 -41.85 -10.58
CA THR A 520 -1.91 -41.11 -11.69
C THR A 520 -1.46 -42.06 -12.79
N PRO A 521 -1.81 -41.81 -14.07
CA PRO A 521 -1.39 -42.69 -15.17
C PRO A 521 0.14 -42.73 -15.28
N GLU A 522 0.70 -43.88 -15.66
CA GLU A 522 2.16 -44.05 -15.83
C GLU A 522 2.77 -43.07 -16.85
N SER A 523 1.96 -42.55 -17.79
CA SER A 523 2.35 -41.55 -18.78
C SER A 523 2.50 -40.13 -18.21
N SER A 524 2.14 -39.91 -16.94
CA SER A 524 2.30 -38.63 -16.24
C SER A 524 3.75 -38.15 -16.22
N THR A 525 3.98 -36.84 -16.15
CA THR A 525 5.31 -36.25 -15.99
C THR A 525 5.75 -36.09 -14.53
N HIS A 526 4.87 -36.40 -13.57
CA HIS A 526 5.17 -36.32 -12.14
C HIS A 526 6.20 -37.38 -11.71
N GLN A 527 6.98 -37.08 -10.66
CA GLN A 527 8.00 -38.00 -10.13
C GLN A 527 7.38 -39.28 -9.55
N LEU A 528 6.19 -39.20 -8.98
CA LEU A 528 5.47 -40.32 -8.40
C LEU A 528 4.27 -40.65 -9.29
N LYS A 529 4.16 -41.90 -9.76
CA LYS A 529 3.14 -42.35 -10.71
C LYS A 529 2.54 -43.68 -10.28
N GLY A 530 1.36 -44.00 -10.78
CA GLY A 530 0.64 -45.22 -10.47
C GLY A 530 -0.42 -45.02 -9.37
N LEU A 531 -0.73 -46.10 -8.67
CA LEU A 531 -1.78 -46.20 -7.66
C LEU A 531 -1.14 -46.29 -6.26
N LEU A 532 -1.49 -45.39 -5.35
CA LEU A 532 -1.19 -45.47 -3.92
C LEU A 532 -2.50 -45.51 -3.14
N ASP A 533 -2.72 -46.63 -2.47
CA ASP A 533 -3.87 -46.86 -1.61
C ASP A 533 -3.40 -47.21 -0.19
N ILE A 534 -3.98 -46.54 0.80
CA ILE A 534 -3.51 -46.61 2.19
C ILE A 534 -4.66 -46.82 3.18
N GLY A 535 -4.36 -47.51 4.27
CA GLY A 535 -5.05 -47.35 5.56
C GLY A 535 -4.25 -46.42 6.45
N ALA A 536 -4.90 -45.56 7.24
CA ALA A 536 -4.21 -44.62 8.11
C ALA A 536 -5.00 -44.24 9.37
N ASP A 537 -4.29 -44.10 10.50
CA ASP A 537 -4.72 -43.43 11.73
C ASP A 537 -3.72 -42.29 12.00
N VAL A 538 -4.16 -41.05 11.82
CA VAL A 538 -3.29 -39.87 11.90
C VAL A 538 -3.85 -38.85 12.88
N THR A 539 -3.07 -38.52 13.90
CA THR A 539 -3.24 -37.32 14.72
C THR A 539 -2.34 -36.20 14.18
N LEU A 540 -2.95 -35.09 13.78
CA LEU A 540 -2.30 -33.89 13.28
C LEU A 540 -2.60 -32.73 14.23
N LYS A 541 -1.58 -32.20 14.91
CA LYS A 541 -1.73 -31.11 15.89
C LYS A 541 -0.68 -30.04 15.69
N GLY A 542 -1.06 -28.77 15.70
CA GLY A 542 -0.08 -27.70 15.54
C GLY A 542 -0.65 -26.40 15.02
N ASN A 543 0.22 -25.63 14.39
CA ASN A 543 -0.07 -24.39 13.68
C ASN A 543 0.87 -24.27 12.46
N ALA A 544 0.93 -23.10 11.83
CA ALA A 544 1.81 -22.87 10.68
C ALA A 544 3.31 -23.07 10.96
N LYS A 545 3.78 -22.87 12.21
CA LYS A 545 5.21 -22.93 12.57
C LYS A 545 5.61 -24.26 13.22
N ASP A 546 4.73 -24.80 14.05
CA ASP A 546 4.99 -25.98 14.86
C ASP A 546 3.93 -27.05 14.56
N THR A 547 4.31 -28.06 13.77
CA THR A 547 3.43 -29.19 13.40
C THR A 547 3.90 -30.49 14.04
N TYR A 548 3.01 -31.14 14.77
CA TYR A 548 3.19 -32.48 15.33
C TYR A 548 2.30 -33.47 14.58
N VAL A 549 2.93 -34.54 14.06
CA VAL A 549 2.24 -35.62 13.35
C VAL A 549 2.53 -36.94 14.06
N LYS A 550 1.45 -37.65 14.40
CA LYS A 550 1.52 -39.05 14.82
C LYS A 550 0.66 -39.85 13.85
N ALA A 551 1.27 -40.71 13.06
CA ALA A 551 0.58 -41.46 12.01
C ALA A 551 0.95 -42.94 12.08
N ASN A 552 -0.06 -43.81 12.00
CA ASN A 552 0.11 -45.21 11.60
C ASN A 552 -0.44 -45.34 10.17
N ILE A 553 0.36 -45.84 9.23
CA ILE A 553 -0.01 -45.90 7.82
C ILE A 553 0.31 -47.30 7.29
N ASP A 554 -0.71 -47.97 6.78
CA ASP A 554 -0.63 -49.25 6.10
C ASP A 554 -0.74 -49.02 4.59
N ILE A 555 0.13 -49.66 3.80
CA ILE A 555 0.04 -49.63 2.34
C ILE A 555 -0.78 -50.85 1.89
N ASN A 556 -1.89 -50.61 1.22
CA ASN A 556 -2.80 -51.67 0.81
C ASN A 556 -2.28 -52.43 -0.41
N ASP A 557 -2.62 -53.72 -0.51
CA ASP A 557 -2.09 -54.67 -1.51
C ASP A 557 -2.35 -54.24 -2.97
N ILE A 558 -3.34 -53.38 -3.21
CA ILE A 558 -3.67 -52.88 -4.54
C ILE A 558 -2.69 -51.80 -5.04
N THR A 559 -1.84 -51.26 -4.16
CA THR A 559 -0.85 -50.22 -4.48
C THR A 559 0.13 -50.70 -5.55
N SER A 560 0.32 -49.88 -6.58
CA SER A 560 1.31 -50.07 -7.65
C SER A 560 1.91 -48.72 -8.00
N LEU A 561 3.02 -48.39 -7.33
CA LEU A 561 3.63 -47.07 -7.41
C LEU A 561 5.01 -47.13 -8.10
N ILE A 562 5.25 -46.18 -9.01
CA ILE A 562 6.51 -45.98 -9.72
C ILE A 562 7.06 -44.61 -9.32
N TYR A 563 8.24 -44.60 -8.71
CA TYR A 563 9.00 -43.38 -8.45
C TYR A 563 10.07 -43.21 -9.53
N VAL A 564 9.97 -42.13 -10.30
CA VAL A 564 10.92 -41.75 -11.36
C VAL A 564 11.97 -40.84 -10.75
N VAL A 565 13.20 -41.34 -10.76
CA VAL A 565 14.35 -40.72 -10.12
C VAL A 565 15.19 -40.06 -11.22
N ALA A 566 15.58 -38.79 -11.02
CA ALA A 566 16.51 -38.13 -11.94
C ALA A 566 17.89 -38.82 -11.87
N ASP A 567 18.66 -38.83 -12.97
CA ASP A 567 19.94 -39.55 -13.09
C ASP A 567 20.97 -39.18 -11.99
N ASP A 568 20.78 -38.05 -11.31
CA ASP A 568 21.65 -37.52 -10.25
C ASP A 568 21.42 -38.19 -8.87
N ASP A 569 20.31 -38.92 -8.68
CA ASP A 569 19.86 -39.48 -7.38
C ASP A 569 20.01 -41.03 -7.29
N ILE A 570 20.56 -41.68 -8.33
CA ILE A 570 20.64 -43.15 -8.44
C ILE A 570 21.50 -43.81 -7.35
N GLY A 571 22.29 -43.03 -6.60
CA GLY A 571 23.12 -43.54 -5.49
C GLY A 571 22.36 -44.06 -4.26
N LEU A 572 21.07 -43.74 -4.11
CA LEU A 572 20.30 -43.96 -2.87
C LEU A 572 19.27 -45.11 -2.92
N LEU A 573 19.01 -45.73 -4.08
CA LEU A 573 17.85 -46.62 -4.27
C LEU A 573 18.09 -48.13 -4.10
N ASN A 574 19.25 -48.54 -3.60
CA ASN A 574 19.58 -49.97 -3.44
C ASN A 574 19.32 -50.55 -2.04
N THR A 575 18.46 -49.93 -1.23
CA THR A 575 18.06 -50.47 0.08
C THR A 575 16.55 -50.55 0.19
N GLU A 576 16.05 -51.79 0.26
CA GLU A 576 14.65 -52.09 0.58
C GLU A 576 14.29 -51.50 1.96
N GLY A 577 13.31 -50.60 1.97
CA GLY A 577 12.48 -50.25 3.12
C GLY A 577 13.16 -49.47 4.24
N ILE A 578 13.13 -48.14 4.14
CA ILE A 578 12.92 -47.11 5.19
C ILE A 578 12.99 -45.74 4.46
N ILE A 579 11.99 -44.87 4.63
CA ILE A 579 12.16 -43.43 4.41
C ILE A 579 12.40 -42.81 5.79
N GLU A 580 13.62 -42.36 6.05
CA GLU A 580 13.97 -41.60 7.25
C GLU A 580 14.13 -40.14 6.84
N PHE A 581 13.22 -39.26 7.28
CA PHE A 581 13.39 -37.82 7.12
C PHE A 581 14.38 -37.34 8.18
N VAL A 582 15.61 -37.04 7.76
CA VAL A 582 16.67 -36.53 8.63
C VAL A 582 16.58 -35.01 8.68
N ASP A 583 16.64 -34.45 9.88
CA ASP A 583 16.82 -33.00 10.08
C ASP A 583 18.12 -32.55 9.37
N PRO A 584 18.07 -31.60 8.41
CA PRO A 584 19.23 -31.14 7.67
C PRO A 584 20.37 -30.63 8.58
N SER A 585 20.04 -30.14 9.78
CA SER A 585 21.03 -29.66 10.75
C SER A 585 21.90 -30.78 11.32
N GLN A 586 21.44 -32.04 11.28
CA GLN A 586 22.20 -33.20 11.77
C GLN A 586 23.16 -33.80 10.73
N LEU A 587 23.11 -33.33 9.47
CA LEU A 587 24.00 -33.81 8.40
C LEU A 587 25.42 -33.21 8.48
N PHE A 588 25.64 -32.21 9.34
CA PHE A 588 26.93 -31.52 9.46
C PHE A 588 27.88 -32.09 10.51
N ASP A 589 27.48 -33.13 11.27
CA ASP A 589 28.37 -33.80 12.23
C ASP A 589 28.93 -35.11 11.67
N SER A 590 30.21 -35.04 11.29
CA SER A 590 31.00 -36.17 10.78
C SER A 590 31.06 -37.41 11.69
N THR A 591 30.62 -37.32 12.96
CA THR A 591 30.63 -38.44 13.91
C THR A 591 29.39 -39.35 13.85
N HIS A 592 28.34 -38.97 13.11
CA HIS A 592 27.09 -39.76 13.00
C HIS A 592 27.08 -40.78 11.84
N LEU A 593 27.96 -40.65 10.85
CA LEU A 593 28.03 -41.53 9.66
C LEU A 593 28.37 -43.00 9.98
N GLU A 594 29.06 -43.27 11.09
CA GLU A 594 29.46 -44.63 11.46
C GLU A 594 28.33 -45.43 12.15
N LYS A 595 27.30 -44.75 12.70
CA LYS A 595 26.16 -45.39 13.41
C LYS A 595 25.06 -45.91 12.47
N ILE A 596 24.97 -45.38 11.25
CA ILE A 596 23.91 -45.72 10.28
C ILE A 596 24.13 -47.13 9.66
N ARG A 597 25.31 -47.75 9.83
CA ARG A 597 25.62 -49.08 9.25
C ARG A 597 25.03 -50.30 9.95
N GLN A 598 24.20 -50.18 11.00
CA GLN A 598 23.75 -51.34 11.80
C GLN A 598 22.24 -51.57 12.00
N LEU A 599 21.33 -50.92 11.28
CA LEU A 599 19.89 -51.13 11.48
C LEU A 599 19.16 -51.52 10.18
N LEU A 600 19.11 -52.83 9.89
CA LEU A 600 18.23 -53.43 8.88
C LEU A 600 17.68 -54.77 9.40
N ARG A 601 16.44 -54.79 9.92
CA ARG A 601 15.55 -55.97 10.04
C ARG A 601 14.08 -55.52 10.23
N PHE A 602 13.17 -56.01 9.37
CA PHE A 602 11.73 -56.12 9.67
C PHE A 602 11.38 -57.58 10.03
N PRO A 603 10.51 -57.81 11.02
CA PRO A 603 9.07 -57.87 10.76
C PRO A 603 8.17 -57.17 11.80
N GLY A 604 7.19 -56.41 11.31
CA GLY A 604 6.10 -55.76 12.08
C GLY A 604 6.54 -54.50 12.83
N GLY A 605 6.04 -53.32 12.43
CA GLY A 605 6.40 -52.06 13.11
C GLY A 605 5.34 -50.97 12.97
N ASP A 606 4.86 -50.49 14.13
CA ASP A 606 4.16 -49.21 14.32
C ASP A 606 5.10 -48.03 14.02
N LEU A 607 4.62 -47.02 13.30
CA LEU A 607 5.27 -45.71 13.23
C LEU A 607 4.72 -44.84 14.37
N THR A 608 5.58 -44.32 15.25
CA THR A 608 5.17 -43.40 16.33
C THR A 608 6.06 -42.16 16.42
N GLY A 609 5.44 -40.99 16.15
CA GLY A 609 5.89 -39.66 16.58
C GLY A 609 6.91 -38.96 15.68
N PHE A 610 6.50 -37.87 15.02
CA PHE A 610 7.38 -36.92 14.36
C PHE A 610 7.09 -35.48 14.80
N GLN A 611 8.14 -34.69 15.01
CA GLN A 611 8.10 -33.23 15.10
C GLN A 611 8.84 -32.68 13.88
N SER A 612 8.18 -31.82 13.09
CA SER A 612 8.83 -31.08 11.99
C SER A 612 8.92 -29.60 12.35
N TYR A 613 10.11 -29.02 12.22
CA TYR A 613 10.31 -27.57 12.22
C TYR A 613 10.40 -27.12 10.75
N LEU A 614 9.43 -26.33 10.29
CA LEU A 614 9.53 -25.61 9.03
C LEU A 614 10.25 -24.28 9.31
N TYR A 615 11.40 -24.06 8.66
CA TYR A 615 12.08 -22.78 8.65
C TYR A 615 11.77 -22.09 7.32
N ASP A 616 11.23 -20.87 7.40
CA ASP A 616 11.02 -19.94 6.29
C ASP A 616 12.35 -19.53 5.62
#